data_AF-A0A8K0PG72-F1
#
_entry.id   AF-A0A8K0PG72-F1
#
_cell.length_a   1.000
_cell.length_b   1.000
_cell.length_c   1.000
_cell.angle_alpha   90.00
_cell.angle_beta   90.00
_cell.angle_gamma   90.00
#
_symmetry.space_group_name_H-M   'P 1'
#
loop_
_entity.id
_entity.type
_entity.pdbx_description
1 polymer ?
#
loop_
_entity_poly.entity_id
_entity_poly.type
_entity_poly.pdbx_seq_one_letter_code
_entity_poly.pdbx_strand_id
1 'polypeptide(L)'
;MANDSAANGHPTMTVRTTVTSEEILAPFIQSTFDPAEYLNSALPSLALTASTRDQGDRASLSNLSSKTQLLLSQLNAQTSRLSDNLTQLTDEIIRSCSRLAYEVEILRGDTNRLSEVLLEKLQDDFSKFDVKQDQSRDSTAGTNATEPEHIQQLRTLTRVRGRLDAVIKVFGDAMEWPVPPSELSSSLISVTAPNITPEEQRNREEKGREAAQKLRENIVNLLETGRTQEEGVAVASERINDLRRLAIVWKGTAEERYRNRFIDGLAKLVEDEQKKIAKRSEGRRQAPTVAVLPERRSNDQSRGPNETSYGFMNSLRKIRGDIYID
;
A
#
# COMPACT_ATOMS: atom_id res chain seq x y z
N MET A 1 -0.88 -51.23 -30.97
CA MET A 1 -1.53 -51.27 -29.65
C MET A 1 -1.33 -49.88 -29.05
N ALA A 2 -2.23 -48.93 -29.32
CA ALA A 2 -3.44 -48.62 -28.51
C ALA A 2 -3.04 -48.38 -27.04
N ASN A 3 -2.80 -47.13 -26.60
CA ASN A 3 -3.76 -46.06 -26.24
C ASN A 3 -4.47 -46.33 -24.91
N ASP A 4 -4.13 -45.59 -23.85
CA ASP A 4 -5.08 -44.72 -23.11
C ASP A 4 -4.42 -44.10 -21.87
N SER A 5 -4.31 -42.77 -21.86
CA SER A 5 -4.05 -41.97 -20.66
C SER A 5 -5.26 -41.07 -20.50
N ALA A 6 -6.16 -41.45 -19.60
CA ALA A 6 -7.42 -40.78 -19.34
C ALA A 6 -7.21 -39.39 -18.73
N ALA A 7 -7.63 -38.35 -19.45
CA ALA A 7 -7.75 -36.98 -18.96
C ALA A 7 -9.22 -36.71 -18.57
N ASN A 8 -9.42 -36.31 -17.32
CA ASN A 8 -10.69 -35.77 -16.80
C ASN A 8 -11.08 -34.50 -17.58
N GLY A 9 -12.18 -34.58 -18.34
CA GLY A 9 -12.80 -33.43 -18.99
C GLY A 9 -13.90 -32.82 -18.13
N HIS A 10 -13.68 -31.59 -17.65
CA HIS A 10 -14.76 -30.69 -17.25
C HIS A 10 -15.56 -30.27 -18.49
N PRO A 11 -16.90 -30.31 -18.48
CA PRO A 11 -17.69 -29.85 -19.62
C PRO A 11 -17.75 -28.32 -19.62
N THR A 12 -16.89 -27.67 -20.38
CA THR A 12 -17.15 -26.30 -20.85
C THR A 12 -18.31 -26.36 -21.83
N MET A 13 -19.48 -25.84 -21.42
CA MET A 13 -20.59 -25.54 -22.33
C MET A 13 -20.13 -24.45 -23.31
N THR A 14 -19.51 -24.86 -24.42
CA THR A 14 -19.39 -24.01 -25.59
C THR A 14 -20.76 -23.94 -26.23
N VAL A 15 -21.46 -22.83 -26.02
CA VAL A 15 -22.62 -22.47 -26.84
C VAL A 15 -22.15 -22.44 -28.29
N ARG A 16 -22.58 -23.42 -29.09
CA ARG A 16 -22.34 -23.45 -30.53
C ARG A 16 -23.18 -22.34 -31.18
N THR A 17 -22.59 -21.17 -31.38
CA THR A 17 -23.14 -20.15 -32.28
C THR A 17 -22.28 -20.03 -33.53
N THR A 18 -22.84 -20.49 -34.65
CA THR A 18 -22.62 -20.06 -36.04
C THR A 18 -21.31 -19.28 -36.35
N VAL A 19 -20.24 -20.01 -36.69
CA VAL A 19 -18.95 -19.47 -37.16
C VAL A 19 -19.09 -18.44 -38.30
N THR A 20 -20.14 -18.54 -39.13
CA THR A 20 -20.40 -17.63 -40.25
C THR A 20 -20.93 -16.26 -39.84
N SER A 21 -21.63 -16.15 -38.70
CA SER A 21 -22.17 -14.87 -38.24
C SER A 21 -21.08 -14.02 -37.58
N GLU A 22 -20.13 -14.67 -36.89
CA GLU A 22 -19.00 -13.98 -36.27
C GLU A 22 -18.02 -13.40 -37.29
N GLU A 23 -17.79 -14.04 -38.43
CA GLU A 23 -16.90 -13.52 -39.48
C GLU A 23 -17.39 -12.18 -40.06
N ILE A 24 -18.70 -12.02 -40.21
CA ILE A 24 -19.32 -10.77 -40.69
C ILE A 24 -19.31 -9.69 -39.60
N LEU A 25 -19.39 -10.09 -38.33
CA LEU A 25 -19.46 -9.18 -37.18
C LEU A 25 -18.07 -8.77 -36.66
N ALA A 26 -17.01 -9.51 -37.00
CA ALA A 26 -15.64 -9.26 -36.53
C ALA A 26 -15.13 -7.82 -36.79
N PRO A 27 -15.40 -7.17 -37.93
CA PRO A 27 -15.02 -5.77 -38.15
C PRO A 27 -15.77 -4.80 -37.23
N PHE A 28 -17.03 -5.10 -36.90
CA PHE A 28 -17.92 -4.22 -36.11
C PHE A 28 -17.64 -4.25 -34.61
N ILE A 29 -16.83 -5.20 -34.14
CA ILE A 29 -16.45 -5.34 -32.72
C ILE A 29 -15.21 -4.48 -32.39
N GLN A 30 -14.49 -3.99 -33.40
CA GLN A 30 -13.26 -3.20 -33.21
C GLN A 30 -13.57 -1.75 -32.83
N SER A 31 -12.85 -1.20 -31.85
CA SER A 31 -13.05 0.18 -31.36
C SER A 31 -12.66 1.27 -32.39
N THR A 32 -11.94 0.91 -33.45
CA THR A 32 -11.46 1.82 -34.50
C THR A 32 -12.23 1.63 -35.82
N PHE A 33 -13.43 1.07 -35.77
CA PHE A 33 -14.23 0.80 -36.97
C PHE A 33 -14.55 2.09 -37.73
N ASP A 34 -14.08 2.19 -38.98
CA ASP A 34 -14.47 3.23 -39.93
C ASP A 34 -15.48 2.65 -40.96
N PRO A 35 -16.73 3.15 -41.00
CA PRO A 35 -17.73 2.71 -41.96
C PRO A 35 -17.32 2.93 -43.42
N ALA A 36 -16.56 3.99 -43.72
CA ALA A 36 -16.14 4.31 -45.09
C ALA A 36 -15.07 3.32 -45.58
N GLU A 37 -14.04 3.06 -44.77
CA GLU A 37 -13.02 2.04 -45.05
C GLU A 37 -13.59 0.63 -45.16
N TYR A 38 -14.58 0.28 -44.32
CA TYR A 38 -15.29 -1.00 -44.40
C TYR A 38 -16.04 -1.18 -45.72
N LEU A 39 -16.79 -0.18 -46.19
CA LEU A 39 -17.50 -0.28 -47.47
C LEU A 39 -16.54 -0.30 -48.67
N ASN A 40 -15.44 0.46 -48.59
CA ASN A 40 -14.41 0.49 -49.64
C ASN A 40 -13.62 -0.82 -49.73
N SER A 41 -13.48 -1.57 -48.62
CA SER A 41 -12.84 -2.89 -48.59
C SER A 41 -13.83 -4.03 -48.93
N ALA A 42 -15.12 -3.86 -48.64
CA ALA A 42 -16.15 -4.87 -48.91
C ALA A 42 -16.70 -4.83 -50.35
N LEU A 43 -16.57 -3.70 -51.06
CA LEU A 43 -17.11 -3.52 -52.41
C LEU A 43 -15.99 -3.50 -53.48
N PRO A 44 -16.13 -4.25 -54.59
CA PRO A 44 -15.16 -4.21 -55.69
C PRO A 44 -15.09 -2.83 -56.36
N SER A 45 -13.92 -2.47 -56.89
CA SER A 45 -13.73 -1.20 -57.59
C SER A 45 -14.50 -1.16 -58.92
N LEU A 46 -15.18 -0.04 -59.23
CA LEU A 46 -16.02 0.09 -60.43
C LEU A 46 -15.17 0.17 -61.71
N ALA A 47 -15.43 -0.71 -62.69
CA ALA A 47 -14.83 -0.63 -64.02
C ALA A 47 -15.59 0.35 -64.91
N LEU A 48 -15.19 1.63 -64.92
CA LEU A 48 -15.81 2.63 -65.80
C LEU A 48 -15.17 2.68 -67.20
N THR A 49 -13.92 2.24 -67.34
CA THR A 49 -13.16 2.25 -68.60
C THR A 49 -12.32 0.98 -68.74
N ALA A 50 -12.45 0.31 -69.90
CA ALA A 50 -11.65 -0.86 -70.25
C ALA A 50 -10.24 -0.44 -70.71
N SER A 51 -9.42 0.07 -69.79
CA SER A 51 -8.02 0.39 -70.09
C SER A 51 -7.07 -0.13 -69.00
N THR A 52 -6.39 -1.22 -69.40
CA THR A 52 -5.05 -1.67 -69.04
C THR A 52 -4.61 -1.72 -67.56
N ARG A 53 -4.42 -2.97 -67.12
CA ARG A 53 -3.23 -3.49 -66.40
C ARG A 53 -3.26 -3.65 -64.87
N ASP A 54 -4.43 -3.70 -64.25
CA ASP A 54 -4.53 -4.22 -62.88
C ASP A 54 -5.75 -5.16 -62.76
N GLN A 55 -5.46 -6.46 -62.64
CA GLN A 55 -6.39 -7.56 -62.96
C GLN A 55 -6.99 -8.23 -61.72
N GLY A 56 -7.13 -7.49 -60.61
CA GLY A 56 -7.50 -8.06 -59.31
C GLY A 56 -9.00 -8.13 -59.00
N ASP A 57 -9.74 -7.01 -59.09
CA ASP A 57 -11.07 -6.94 -58.46
C ASP A 57 -11.96 -5.80 -58.99
N ARG A 58 -12.15 -5.74 -60.31
CA ARG A 58 -12.96 -4.70 -60.96
C ARG A 58 -14.30 -5.25 -61.46
N ALA A 59 -15.41 -4.80 -60.87
CA ALA A 59 -16.76 -5.29 -61.17
C ALA A 59 -17.58 -4.30 -62.04
N SER A 60 -18.52 -4.84 -62.82
CA SER A 60 -19.52 -4.05 -63.55
C SER A 60 -20.56 -3.46 -62.59
N LEU A 61 -21.19 -2.35 -62.98
CA LEU A 61 -22.20 -1.64 -62.17
C LEU A 61 -23.36 -2.55 -61.71
N SER A 62 -23.81 -3.48 -62.57
CA SER A 62 -24.86 -4.44 -62.24
C SER A 62 -24.44 -5.42 -61.15
N ASN A 63 -23.20 -5.94 -61.24
CA ASN A 63 -22.65 -6.85 -60.25
C ASN A 63 -22.41 -6.13 -58.90
N LEU A 64 -21.93 -4.89 -58.93
CA LEU A 64 -21.78 -4.06 -57.73
C LEU A 64 -23.13 -3.87 -57.03
N SER A 65 -24.16 -3.44 -57.78
CA SER A 65 -25.51 -3.23 -57.24
C SER A 65 -26.06 -4.50 -56.59
N SER A 66 -25.90 -5.66 -57.23
CA SER A 66 -26.34 -6.94 -56.67
C SER A 66 -25.59 -7.32 -55.38
N LYS A 67 -24.26 -7.11 -55.33
CA LYS A 67 -23.43 -7.37 -54.13
C LYS A 67 -23.77 -6.43 -52.99
N THR A 68 -23.96 -5.13 -53.26
CA THR A 68 -24.38 -4.15 -52.25
C THR A 68 -25.75 -4.49 -51.68
N GLN A 69 -26.70 -4.88 -52.53
CA GLN A 69 -28.05 -5.26 -52.08
C GLN A 69 -28.04 -6.55 -51.24
N LEU A 70 -27.20 -7.53 -51.62
CA LEU A 70 -26.98 -8.73 -50.83
C LEU A 70 -26.39 -8.39 -49.45
N LEU A 71 -25.32 -7.60 -49.41
CA LEU A 71 -24.67 -7.16 -48.17
C LEU A 71 -25.65 -6.39 -47.28
N LEU A 72 -26.44 -5.47 -47.85
CA LEU A 72 -27.45 -4.72 -47.09
C LEU A 72 -28.53 -5.64 -46.51
N SER A 73 -29.01 -6.62 -47.28
CA SER A 73 -29.99 -7.60 -46.80
C SER A 73 -29.42 -8.46 -45.67
N GLN A 74 -28.14 -8.81 -45.77
CA GLN A 74 -27.42 -9.59 -44.78
C GLN A 74 -27.21 -8.79 -43.49
N LEU A 75 -26.77 -7.54 -43.58
CA LEU A 75 -26.63 -6.66 -42.42
C LEU A 75 -27.98 -6.41 -41.76
N ASN A 76 -29.04 -6.15 -42.52
CA ASN A 76 -30.36 -5.92 -41.96
C ASN A 76 -30.87 -7.16 -41.19
N ALA A 77 -30.68 -8.36 -41.76
CA ALA A 77 -31.01 -9.61 -41.09
C ALA A 77 -30.19 -9.83 -39.80
N GLN A 78 -28.90 -9.49 -39.80
CA GLN A 78 -28.05 -9.57 -38.60
C GLN A 78 -28.47 -8.56 -37.54
N THR A 79 -28.78 -7.32 -37.93
CA THR A 79 -29.29 -6.28 -37.02
C THR A 79 -30.59 -6.71 -36.33
N SER A 80 -31.56 -7.26 -37.07
CA SER A 80 -32.79 -7.80 -36.46
C SER A 80 -32.49 -8.92 -35.46
N ARG A 81 -31.65 -9.89 -35.84
CA ARG A 81 -31.26 -11.00 -34.94
C ARG A 81 -30.55 -10.54 -33.68
N LEU A 82 -29.64 -9.56 -33.80
CA LEU A 82 -28.91 -9.01 -32.65
C LEU A 82 -29.88 -8.25 -31.74
N SER A 83 -30.83 -7.50 -32.29
CA SER A 83 -31.89 -6.83 -31.53
C SER A 83 -32.77 -7.82 -30.77
N ASP A 84 -33.16 -8.92 -31.42
CA ASP A 84 -33.95 -9.98 -30.78
C ASP A 84 -33.16 -10.64 -29.63
N ASN A 85 -31.88 -10.95 -29.86
CA ASN A 85 -30.99 -11.52 -28.84
C ASN A 85 -30.77 -10.56 -27.67
N LEU A 86 -30.54 -9.27 -27.94
CA LEU A 86 -30.41 -8.25 -26.90
C LEU A 86 -31.68 -8.18 -26.04
N THR A 87 -32.85 -8.23 -26.67
CA THR A 87 -34.13 -8.24 -25.95
C THR A 87 -34.26 -9.49 -25.08
N GLN A 88 -33.95 -10.67 -25.63
CA GLN A 88 -33.95 -11.94 -24.89
C GLN A 88 -33.00 -11.91 -23.69
N LEU A 89 -31.75 -11.49 -23.89
CA LEU A 89 -30.76 -11.39 -22.81
C LEU A 89 -31.19 -10.38 -21.75
N THR A 90 -31.82 -9.27 -22.14
CA THR A 90 -32.35 -8.28 -21.19
C THR A 90 -33.46 -8.88 -20.33
N ASP A 91 -34.39 -9.63 -20.94
CA ASP A 91 -35.45 -10.33 -20.20
C ASP A 91 -34.89 -11.42 -19.28
N GLU A 92 -33.88 -12.18 -19.73
CA GLU A 92 -33.18 -13.17 -18.92
C GLU A 92 -32.44 -12.53 -17.74
N ILE A 93 -31.81 -11.37 -17.93
CA ILE A 93 -31.16 -10.61 -16.86
C ILE A 93 -32.19 -10.14 -15.83
N ILE A 94 -33.31 -9.56 -16.27
CA ILE A 94 -34.36 -9.09 -15.35
C ILE A 94 -34.94 -10.28 -14.56
N ARG A 95 -35.21 -11.39 -15.24
CA ARG A 95 -35.74 -12.59 -14.59
C ARG A 95 -34.73 -13.20 -13.61
N SER A 96 -33.47 -13.35 -14.01
CA SER A 96 -32.41 -13.90 -13.14
C SER A 96 -32.11 -12.99 -11.95
N CYS A 97 -32.19 -11.67 -12.11
CA CYS A 97 -32.07 -10.70 -11.02
C CYS A 97 -33.15 -10.91 -9.95
N SER A 98 -34.42 -11.05 -10.34
CA SER A 98 -35.50 -11.32 -9.37
C SER A 98 -35.34 -12.65 -8.63
N ARG A 99 -34.86 -13.70 -9.32
CA ARG A 99 -34.58 -15.00 -8.71
C ARG A 99 -33.40 -14.93 -7.74
N LEU A 100 -32.32 -14.24 -8.12
CA LEU A 100 -31.14 -14.06 -7.28
C LEU A 100 -31.51 -13.27 -6.01
N ALA A 101 -32.34 -12.24 -6.12
CA ALA A 101 -32.81 -11.49 -4.96
C ALA A 101 -33.56 -12.39 -3.95
N TYR A 102 -34.39 -13.32 -4.43
CA TYR A 102 -35.07 -14.29 -3.57
C TYR A 102 -34.07 -15.26 -2.91
N GLU A 103 -33.11 -15.81 -3.67
CA GLU A 103 -32.08 -16.70 -3.13
C GLU A 103 -31.22 -16.01 -2.07
N VAL A 104 -30.87 -14.73 -2.28
CA VAL A 104 -30.14 -13.90 -1.29
C VAL A 104 -30.98 -13.69 -0.03
N GLU A 105 -32.27 -13.41 -0.15
CA GLU A 105 -33.13 -13.20 1.03
C GLU A 105 -33.32 -14.50 1.83
N ILE A 106 -33.43 -15.66 1.15
CA ILE A 106 -33.41 -16.97 1.84
C ILE A 106 -32.09 -17.18 2.56
N LEU A 107 -30.95 -17.00 1.88
CA LEU A 107 -29.63 -17.21 2.48
C LEU A 107 -29.40 -16.27 3.66
N ARG A 108 -29.88 -15.03 3.59
CA ARG A 108 -29.87 -14.10 4.70
C ARG A 108 -30.72 -14.59 5.86
N GLY A 109 -31.92 -15.09 5.58
CA GLY A 109 -32.80 -15.72 6.57
C GLY A 109 -32.13 -16.92 7.26
N ASP A 110 -31.51 -17.81 6.49
CA ASP A 110 -30.79 -18.98 7.01
C ASP A 110 -29.54 -18.59 7.81
N THR A 111 -28.81 -17.57 7.36
CA THR A 111 -27.65 -17.02 8.09
C THR A 111 -28.07 -16.39 9.42
N ASN A 112 -29.17 -15.63 9.42
CA ASN A 112 -29.74 -15.09 10.65
C ASN A 112 -30.21 -16.20 11.60
N ARG A 113 -30.88 -17.24 11.07
CA ARG A 113 -31.28 -18.42 11.86
C ARG A 113 -30.08 -19.16 12.45
N LEU A 114 -29.00 -19.32 11.68
CA LEU A 114 -27.75 -19.90 12.17
C LEU A 114 -27.13 -19.03 13.27
N SER A 115 -27.13 -17.71 13.06
CA SER A 115 -26.63 -16.75 14.05
C SER A 115 -27.44 -16.81 15.36
N GLU A 116 -28.76 -16.88 15.29
CA GLU A 116 -29.62 -17.08 16.46
C GLU A 116 -29.31 -18.39 17.17
N VAL A 117 -29.15 -19.49 16.42
CA VAL A 117 -28.78 -20.79 16.99
C VAL A 117 -27.41 -20.73 17.69
N LEU A 118 -26.40 -20.10 17.07
CA LEU A 118 -25.07 -19.97 17.66
C LEU A 118 -25.02 -19.07 18.89
N LEU A 119 -25.69 -17.92 18.83
CA LEU A 119 -25.63 -16.90 19.90
C LEU A 119 -26.63 -17.16 21.02
N GLU A 120 -27.81 -17.72 20.74
CA GLU A 120 -28.84 -17.90 21.76
C GLU A 120 -28.83 -19.33 22.32
N LYS A 121 -28.74 -20.35 21.46
CA LYS A 121 -28.86 -21.75 21.90
C LYS A 121 -27.53 -22.38 22.29
N LEU A 122 -26.49 -22.17 21.48
CA LEU A 122 -25.19 -22.81 21.69
C LEU A 122 -24.22 -21.96 22.51
N GLN A 123 -24.46 -20.66 22.71
CA GLN A 123 -23.58 -19.81 23.53
C GLN A 123 -23.46 -20.33 24.98
N ASP A 124 -24.58 -20.78 25.56
CA ASP A 124 -24.58 -21.41 26.88
C ASP A 124 -23.78 -22.72 26.88
N ASP A 125 -23.81 -23.50 25.81
CA ASP A 125 -23.00 -24.71 25.68
C ASP A 125 -21.51 -24.39 25.49
N PHE A 126 -21.18 -23.35 24.71
CA PHE A 126 -19.80 -22.85 24.57
C PHE A 126 -19.22 -22.34 25.88
N SER A 127 -20.02 -21.66 26.71
CA SER A 127 -19.57 -21.21 28.03
C SER A 127 -19.19 -22.36 28.96
N LYS A 128 -19.82 -23.54 28.82
CA LYS A 128 -19.42 -24.75 29.57
C LYS A 128 -18.06 -25.29 29.12
N PHE A 129 -17.63 -25.02 27.88
CA PHE A 129 -16.31 -25.39 27.38
C PHE A 129 -15.20 -24.40 27.77
N ASP A 130 -15.53 -23.16 28.12
CA ASP A 130 -14.55 -22.12 28.50
C ASP A 130 -14.04 -22.27 29.95
N VAL A 131 -14.70 -23.10 30.79
CA VAL A 131 -14.33 -23.32 32.20
C VAL A 131 -13.08 -24.21 32.39
N LYS A 132 -12.24 -24.40 31.37
CA LYS A 132 -11.02 -25.22 31.47
C LYS A 132 -9.77 -24.58 30.86
N GLN A 133 -9.56 -23.29 31.11
CA GLN A 133 -8.23 -22.67 31.04
C GLN A 133 -7.79 -22.07 32.38
N ASP A 134 -7.85 -22.85 33.47
CA ASP A 134 -6.86 -22.68 34.54
C ASP A 134 -6.75 -23.93 35.43
N GLN A 135 -5.81 -24.81 35.07
CA GLN A 135 -4.97 -25.64 35.96
C GLN A 135 -4.37 -26.81 35.17
N SER A 136 -3.17 -26.58 34.63
CA SER A 136 -2.07 -27.56 34.63
C SER A 136 -0.86 -26.94 33.94
N ARG A 137 -0.01 -26.29 34.76
CA ARG A 137 1.42 -26.23 34.47
C ARG A 137 1.99 -27.64 34.66
N ASP A 138 2.92 -27.96 33.77
CA ASP A 138 3.83 -29.10 33.76
C ASP A 138 3.31 -30.40 33.12
N SER A 139 3.68 -30.59 31.85
CA SER A 139 4.16 -31.87 31.31
C SER A 139 4.73 -31.64 29.90
N THR A 140 6.05 -31.74 29.83
CA THR A 140 6.81 -31.88 28.58
C THR A 140 6.57 -33.28 27.98
N ALA A 141 6.58 -33.32 26.65
CA ALA A 141 6.80 -34.50 25.79
C ALA A 141 5.77 -35.66 25.82
N GLY A 142 5.03 -35.79 24.70
CA GLY A 142 4.70 -37.11 24.14
C GLY A 142 3.23 -37.48 24.02
N THR A 143 2.51 -36.97 23.00
CA THR A 143 1.34 -37.64 22.38
C THR A 143 1.07 -37.07 20.97
N ASN A 144 1.96 -37.40 20.02
CA ASN A 144 1.69 -37.22 18.57
C ASN A 144 0.91 -38.39 17.96
N ALA A 145 0.23 -39.22 18.77
CA ALA A 145 -0.48 -40.38 18.28
C ALA A 145 -1.99 -40.17 18.44
N THR A 146 -2.65 -39.90 17.31
CA THR A 146 -4.12 -39.85 17.11
C THR A 146 -4.82 -38.52 17.41
N GLU A 147 -4.21 -37.40 17.04
CA GLU A 147 -5.01 -36.19 16.79
C GLU A 147 -5.59 -36.27 15.37
N PRO A 148 -6.92 -36.16 15.18
CA PRO A 148 -7.55 -36.21 13.86
C PRO A 148 -6.95 -35.18 12.91
N GLU A 149 -6.74 -35.57 11.66
CA GLU A 149 -6.08 -34.75 10.63
C GLU A 149 -6.70 -33.34 10.51
N HIS A 150 -8.02 -33.24 10.59
CA HIS A 150 -8.73 -31.96 10.52
C HIS A 150 -8.40 -31.02 11.69
N ILE A 151 -8.10 -31.52 12.90
CA ILE A 151 -7.68 -30.68 14.04
C ILE A 151 -6.27 -30.15 13.82
N GLN A 152 -5.36 -30.98 13.27
CA GLN A 152 -4.00 -30.55 12.92
C GLN A 152 -4.04 -29.50 11.79
N GLN A 153 -4.89 -29.72 10.78
CA GLN A 153 -5.13 -28.77 9.69
C GLN A 153 -5.70 -27.46 10.23
N LEU A 154 -6.72 -27.51 11.10
CA LEU A 154 -7.29 -26.31 11.72
C LEU A 154 -6.26 -25.52 12.51
N ARG A 155 -5.44 -26.17 13.36
CA ARG A 155 -4.36 -25.48 14.10
C ARG A 155 -3.32 -24.87 13.17
N THR A 156 -3.00 -25.58 12.09
CA THR A 156 -2.07 -25.07 11.07
C THR A 156 -2.67 -23.85 10.38
N LEU A 157 -3.95 -23.88 10.00
CA LEU A 157 -4.67 -22.76 9.40
C LEU A 157 -4.78 -21.57 10.36
N THR A 158 -5.08 -21.78 11.64
CA THR A 158 -5.09 -20.70 12.65
C THR A 158 -3.70 -20.07 12.79
N ARG A 159 -2.64 -20.89 12.81
CA ARG A 159 -1.26 -20.39 12.87
C ARG A 159 -0.88 -19.62 11.60
N VAL A 160 -1.27 -20.12 10.43
CA VAL A 160 -1.01 -19.46 9.14
C VAL A 160 -1.78 -18.14 9.08
N ARG A 161 -3.05 -18.11 9.47
CA ARG A 161 -3.85 -16.88 9.57
C ARG A 161 -3.16 -15.85 10.46
N GLY A 162 -2.78 -16.22 11.69
CA GLY A 162 -2.11 -15.28 12.59
C GLY A 162 -0.77 -14.78 12.05
N ARG A 163 -0.03 -15.60 11.30
CA ARG A 163 1.20 -15.18 10.61
C ARG A 163 0.91 -14.23 9.44
N LEU A 164 -0.13 -14.50 8.65
CA LEU A 164 -0.55 -13.61 7.56
C LEU A 164 -1.03 -12.27 8.09
N ASP A 165 -1.81 -12.26 9.16
CA ASP A 165 -2.26 -11.03 9.82
C ASP A 165 -1.06 -10.19 10.30
N ALA A 166 -0.03 -10.84 10.86
CA ALA A 166 1.22 -10.17 11.24
C ALA A 166 1.98 -9.61 10.03
N VAL A 167 2.04 -10.32 8.90
CA VAL A 167 2.67 -9.85 7.67
C VAL A 167 1.91 -8.64 7.09
N ILE A 168 0.57 -8.70 7.07
CA ILE A 168 -0.28 -7.60 6.60
C ILE A 168 -0.04 -6.36 7.45
N LYS A 169 0.04 -6.51 8.78
CA LYS A 169 0.34 -5.40 9.69
C LYS A 169 1.70 -4.78 9.38
N VAL A 170 2.76 -5.59 9.29
CA VAL A 170 4.12 -5.08 8.98
C VAL A 170 4.16 -4.39 7.62
N PHE A 171 3.44 -4.92 6.62
CA PHE A 171 3.36 -4.29 5.30
C PHE A 171 2.56 -2.97 5.31
N GLY A 172 1.48 -2.91 6.08
CA GLY A 172 0.71 -1.69 6.32
C GLY A 172 1.55 -0.61 6.97
N ASP A 173 2.22 -0.94 8.09
CA ASP A 173 3.13 -0.04 8.79
C ASP A 173 4.27 0.44 7.86
N ALA A 174 4.75 -0.45 6.98
CA ALA A 174 5.78 -0.12 6.01
C ALA A 174 5.29 0.84 4.91
N MET A 175 4.06 0.66 4.44
CA MET A 175 3.40 1.52 3.44
C MET A 175 3.12 2.93 3.97
N GLU A 176 2.90 3.08 5.28
CA GLU A 176 2.75 4.38 5.94
C GLU A 176 4.05 5.20 5.99
N TRP A 177 5.19 4.55 5.73
CA TRP A 177 6.50 5.19 5.70
C TRP A 177 7.11 5.20 4.29
N PRO A 178 6.58 6.01 3.35
CA PRO A 178 7.16 6.20 2.02
C PRO A 178 8.42 7.07 2.10
N VAL A 179 9.41 6.75 1.26
CA VAL A 179 10.62 7.57 1.08
C VAL A 179 10.42 8.47 -0.16
N PRO A 180 10.70 9.79 -0.07
CA PRO A 180 10.66 10.66 -1.23
C PRO A 180 11.69 10.20 -2.28
N PRO A 181 11.32 10.10 -3.56
CA PRO A 181 12.20 9.59 -4.61
C PRO A 181 13.49 10.41 -4.76
N SER A 182 13.48 11.70 -4.39
CA SER A 182 14.68 12.56 -4.41
C SER A 182 15.81 12.07 -3.49
N GLU A 183 15.47 11.44 -2.36
CA GLU A 183 16.46 10.93 -1.39
C GLU A 183 17.14 9.64 -1.86
N LEU A 184 16.48 8.92 -2.78
CA LEU A 184 17.01 7.73 -3.44
C LEU A 184 17.76 8.08 -4.74
N SER A 185 17.57 9.30 -5.25
CA SER A 185 18.06 9.76 -6.56
C SER A 185 19.50 10.31 -6.53
N SER A 186 20.29 9.93 -5.53
CA SER A 186 21.73 10.18 -5.56
C SER A 186 22.44 9.06 -6.32
N SER A 187 22.45 9.21 -7.65
CA SER A 187 23.28 8.50 -8.64
C SER A 187 22.70 7.23 -9.29
N LEU A 188 22.19 7.46 -10.51
CA LEU A 188 22.22 6.56 -11.70
C LEU A 188 21.29 5.34 -11.71
N ILE A 189 20.13 5.50 -12.36
CA ILE A 189 19.74 4.85 -13.63
C ILE A 189 18.24 5.19 -13.87
N SER A 190 17.98 6.02 -14.89
CA SER A 190 16.65 6.13 -15.48
C SER A 190 16.32 4.80 -16.16
N VAL A 191 15.63 3.91 -15.47
CA VAL A 191 14.87 2.84 -16.10
C VAL A 191 13.41 3.26 -16.03
N THR A 192 12.87 3.47 -17.22
CA THR A 192 11.51 3.87 -17.57
C THR A 192 10.47 3.14 -16.71
N ALA A 193 9.99 3.79 -15.65
CA ALA A 193 8.66 3.50 -15.12
C ALA A 193 7.65 4.15 -16.09
N PRO A 194 6.58 3.45 -16.50
CA PRO A 194 5.68 3.93 -17.54
C PRO A 194 4.99 5.21 -17.08
N ASN A 195 5.12 6.27 -17.87
CA ASN A 195 4.30 7.49 -17.93
C ASN A 195 3.70 7.98 -16.59
N ILE A 196 4.53 8.12 -15.54
CA ILE A 196 4.12 8.82 -14.31
C ILE A 196 4.13 10.31 -14.63
N THR A 197 2.99 10.97 -14.45
CA THR A 197 2.89 12.40 -14.72
C THR A 197 3.75 13.20 -13.73
N PRO A 198 4.30 14.37 -14.11
CA PRO A 198 5.08 15.22 -13.21
C PRO A 198 4.34 15.58 -11.91
N GLU A 199 3.00 15.63 -11.97
CA GLU A 199 2.15 15.91 -10.80
C GLU A 199 2.10 14.73 -9.82
N GLU A 200 1.99 13.49 -10.31
CA GLU A 200 2.04 12.30 -9.47
C GLU A 200 3.40 12.14 -8.77
N GLN A 201 4.49 12.52 -9.46
CA GLN A 201 5.82 12.51 -8.88
C GLN A 201 5.96 13.54 -7.76
N ARG A 202 5.42 14.75 -7.94
CA ARG A 202 5.40 15.80 -6.92
C ARG A 202 4.54 15.41 -5.72
N ASN A 203 3.39 14.81 -5.95
CA ASN A 203 2.49 14.33 -4.90
C ASN A 203 3.17 13.21 -4.07
N ARG A 204 3.89 12.27 -4.73
CA ARG A 204 4.65 11.23 -4.03
C ARG A 204 5.83 11.79 -3.23
N GLU A 205 6.53 12.79 -3.77
CA GLU A 205 7.61 13.50 -3.08
C GLU A 205 7.10 14.23 -1.83
N GLU A 206 5.99 14.96 -1.95
CA GLU A 206 5.36 15.67 -0.84
C GLU A 206 4.89 14.69 0.24
N LYS A 207 4.19 13.62 -0.13
CA LYS A 207 3.75 12.57 0.80
C LYS A 207 4.92 11.91 1.56
N GLY A 208 6.06 11.68 0.89
CA GLY A 208 7.26 11.16 1.53
C GLY A 208 7.86 12.10 2.56
N ARG A 209 7.92 13.40 2.24
CA ARG A 209 8.41 14.44 3.17
C ARG A 209 7.48 14.63 4.35
N GLU A 210 6.18 14.69 4.11
CA GLU A 210 5.17 14.77 5.16
C GLU A 210 5.22 13.58 6.10
N ALA A 211 5.36 12.35 5.59
CA ALA A 211 5.47 11.16 6.42
C ALA A 211 6.72 11.21 7.32
N ALA A 212 7.87 11.62 6.77
CA ALA A 212 9.09 11.81 7.54
C ALA A 212 8.94 12.92 8.61
N GLN A 213 8.24 14.01 8.30
CA GLN A 213 7.95 15.08 9.25
C GLN A 213 7.01 14.60 10.37
N LYS A 214 5.93 13.90 10.03
CA LYS A 214 5.00 13.31 11.00
C LYS A 214 5.70 12.36 11.98
N LEU A 215 6.66 11.56 11.50
CA LEU A 215 7.47 10.70 12.37
C LEU A 215 8.35 11.51 13.34
N ARG A 216 8.97 12.61 12.88
CA ARG A 216 9.74 13.51 13.76
C ARG A 216 8.86 14.17 14.80
N GLU A 217 7.73 14.71 14.38
CA GLU A 217 6.74 15.35 15.25
C GLU A 217 6.20 14.36 16.29
N ASN A 218 5.90 13.12 15.90
CA ASN A 218 5.48 12.08 16.83
C ASN A 218 6.53 11.82 17.92
N ILE A 219 7.82 11.72 17.56
CA ILE A 219 8.91 11.55 18.53
C ILE A 219 9.02 12.77 19.45
N VAL A 220 8.93 14.00 18.92
CA VAL A 220 8.98 15.22 19.73
C VAL A 220 7.77 15.29 20.68
N ASN A 221 6.57 14.98 20.20
CA ASN A 221 5.36 14.95 21.02
C ASN A 221 5.46 13.91 22.15
N LEU A 222 6.07 12.74 21.90
CA LEU A 222 6.31 11.74 22.95
C LEU A 222 7.27 12.26 24.03
N LEU A 223 8.26 13.08 23.65
CA LEU A 223 9.19 13.72 24.58
C LEU A 223 8.51 14.82 25.42
N GLU A 224 7.54 15.55 24.85
CA GLU A 224 6.84 16.65 25.53
C GLU A 224 5.64 16.21 26.38
N THR A 225 4.93 15.14 25.96
CA THR A 225 3.66 14.70 26.56
C THR A 225 3.85 13.69 27.69
N GLY A 226 5.07 13.17 27.88
CA GLY A 226 5.37 12.23 28.96
C GLY A 226 4.99 12.78 30.33
N ARG A 227 4.27 12.00 31.14
CA ARG A 227 3.90 12.39 32.52
C ARG A 227 5.15 12.75 33.35
N THR A 228 6.26 12.10 33.04
CA THR A 228 7.60 12.51 33.45
C THR A 228 8.51 12.60 32.22
N GLN A 229 9.50 13.50 32.26
CA GLN A 229 10.43 13.68 31.14
C GLN A 229 11.24 12.40 30.85
N GLU A 230 11.53 11.58 31.87
CA GLU A 230 12.23 10.30 31.74
C GLU A 230 11.36 9.23 31.07
N GLU A 231 10.07 9.19 31.39
CA GLU A 231 9.10 8.30 30.74
C GLU A 231 8.90 8.66 29.27
N GLY A 232 8.84 9.96 28.95
CA GLY A 232 8.77 10.45 27.56
C GLY A 232 9.95 9.98 26.72
N VAL A 233 11.17 10.04 27.27
CA VAL A 233 12.37 9.50 26.62
C VAL A 233 12.29 7.98 26.45
N ALA A 234 11.83 7.25 27.46
CA ALA A 234 11.71 5.80 27.38
C ALA A 234 10.75 5.38 26.26
N VAL A 235 9.55 5.97 26.19
CA VAL A 235 8.56 5.69 25.14
C VAL A 235 9.06 6.11 23.76
N ALA A 236 9.72 7.27 23.64
CA ALA A 236 10.34 7.70 22.39
C ALA A 236 11.44 6.72 21.92
N SER A 237 12.24 6.20 22.86
CA SER A 237 13.28 5.20 22.56
C SER A 237 12.70 3.86 22.11
N GLU A 238 11.58 3.44 22.69
CA GLU A 238 10.84 2.25 22.26
C GLU A 238 10.32 2.43 20.84
N ARG A 239 9.72 3.59 20.53
CA ARG A 239 9.24 3.91 19.19
C ARG A 239 10.35 3.90 18.13
N ILE A 240 11.55 4.38 18.48
CA ILE A 240 12.73 4.28 17.60
C ILE A 240 13.11 2.81 17.36
N ASN A 241 13.05 1.96 18.39
CA ASN A 241 13.35 0.54 18.23
C ASN A 241 12.32 -0.17 17.34
N ASP A 242 11.04 0.20 17.41
CA ASP A 242 10.02 -0.28 16.47
C ASP A 242 10.33 0.13 15.03
N LEU A 243 10.71 1.39 14.82
CA LEU A 243 11.14 1.87 13.50
C LEU A 243 12.38 1.10 12.99
N ARG A 244 13.32 0.73 13.87
CA ARG A 244 14.47 -0.14 13.52
C ARG A 244 14.01 -1.54 13.10
N ARG A 245 13.05 -2.13 13.79
CA ARG A 245 12.47 -3.44 13.41
C ARG A 245 11.78 -3.35 12.06
N LEU A 246 11.02 -2.29 11.83
CA LEU A 246 10.33 -2.04 10.56
C LEU A 246 11.34 -1.82 9.41
N ALA A 247 12.44 -1.10 9.66
CA ALA A 247 13.48 -0.84 8.65
C ALA A 247 14.12 -2.11 8.06
N ILE A 248 14.09 -3.24 8.80
CA ILE A 248 14.60 -4.54 8.33
C ILE A 248 13.83 -5.04 7.08
N VAL A 249 12.58 -4.61 6.89
CA VAL A 249 11.77 -4.96 5.71
C VAL A 249 12.45 -4.56 4.40
N TRP A 250 13.24 -3.47 4.42
CA TRP A 250 13.95 -2.94 3.25
C TRP A 250 15.40 -3.41 3.16
N LYS A 251 15.82 -4.40 3.96
CA LYS A 251 17.19 -4.92 3.92
C LYS A 251 17.56 -5.41 2.51
N GLY A 252 18.68 -4.94 1.99
CA GLY A 252 19.15 -5.22 0.63
C GLY A 252 18.56 -4.34 -0.46
N THR A 253 17.68 -3.39 -0.13
CA THR A 253 17.12 -2.42 -1.09
C THR A 253 17.91 -1.11 -1.10
N ALA A 254 17.71 -0.29 -2.14
CA ALA A 254 18.29 1.06 -2.21
C ALA A 254 17.84 1.98 -1.06
N GLU A 255 16.70 1.69 -0.42
CA GLU A 255 16.15 2.51 0.66
C GLU A 255 16.78 2.24 2.03
N GLU A 256 17.44 1.09 2.22
CA GLU A 256 17.96 0.64 3.52
C GLU A 256 18.87 1.69 4.17
N ARG A 257 19.85 2.19 3.40
CA ARG A 257 20.84 3.15 3.91
C ARG A 257 20.21 4.46 4.33
N TYR A 258 19.23 4.94 3.57
CA TYR A 258 18.54 6.20 3.87
C TYR A 258 17.70 6.06 5.15
N ARG A 259 16.87 5.01 5.22
CA ARG A 259 15.99 4.75 6.37
C ARG A 259 16.79 4.57 7.67
N ASN A 260 17.92 3.88 7.63
CA ASN A 260 18.80 3.72 8.80
C ASN A 260 19.38 5.06 9.26
N ARG A 261 19.87 5.91 8.35
CA ARG A 261 20.37 7.26 8.71
C ARG A 261 19.27 8.15 9.29
N PHE A 262 18.06 8.05 8.75
CA PHE A 262 16.91 8.79 9.27
C PHE A 262 16.60 8.38 10.72
N ILE A 263 16.56 7.08 10.99
CA ILE A 263 16.36 6.55 12.34
C ILE A 263 17.50 6.96 13.29
N ASP A 264 18.75 6.90 12.84
CA ASP A 264 19.89 7.35 13.65
C ASP A 264 19.80 8.85 13.99
N GLY A 265 19.26 9.66 13.07
CA GLY A 265 18.94 11.06 13.33
C GLY A 265 17.87 11.25 14.41
N LEU A 266 16.81 10.43 14.39
CA LEU A 266 15.79 10.42 15.45
C LEU A 266 16.35 9.96 16.80
N ALA A 267 17.19 8.92 16.79
CA ALA A 267 17.85 8.41 17.99
C ALA A 267 18.71 9.48 18.66
N LYS A 268 19.47 10.25 17.88
CA LYS A 268 20.26 11.38 18.41
C LYS A 268 19.40 12.44 19.09
N LEU A 269 18.22 12.77 18.54
CA LEU A 269 17.31 13.73 19.18
C LEU A 269 16.87 13.27 20.57
N VAL A 270 16.53 11.99 20.70
CA VAL A 270 16.11 11.39 21.98
C VAL A 270 17.29 11.28 22.95
N GLU A 271 18.50 10.92 22.48
CA GLU A 271 19.71 10.89 23.30
C GLU A 271 20.12 12.29 23.82
N ASP A 272 19.97 13.33 22.99
CA ASP A 272 20.31 14.68 23.39
C ASP A 272 19.34 15.23 24.44
N GLU A 273 18.04 14.92 24.34
CA GLU A 273 17.08 15.19 25.42
C GLU A 273 17.42 14.39 26.69
N GLN A 274 17.74 13.10 26.57
CA GLN A 274 18.16 12.30 27.71
C GLN A 274 19.39 12.88 28.42
N LYS A 275 20.38 13.36 27.66
CA LYS A 275 21.57 14.04 28.21
C LYS A 275 21.22 15.36 28.89
N LYS A 276 20.27 16.14 28.36
CA LYS A 276 19.81 17.40 29.00
C LYS A 276 19.13 17.12 30.33
N ILE A 277 18.30 16.07 30.41
CA ILE A 277 17.65 15.63 31.65
C ILE A 277 18.71 15.21 32.68
N ALA A 278 19.66 14.37 32.28
CA ALA A 278 20.74 13.91 33.14
C ALA A 278 21.54 15.09 33.72
N LYS A 279 21.97 16.04 32.88
CA LYS A 279 22.69 17.26 33.32
C LYS A 279 21.87 18.12 34.27
N ARG A 280 20.55 18.27 34.04
CA ARG A 280 19.66 19.03 34.92
C ARG A 280 19.49 18.34 36.29
N SER A 281 19.46 17.01 36.30
CA SER A 281 19.40 16.22 37.53
C SER A 281 20.69 16.29 38.35
N GLU A 282 21.86 16.30 37.69
CA GLU A 282 23.18 16.44 38.33
C GLU A 282 23.42 17.85 38.87
N GLY A 283 23.04 18.89 38.11
CA GLY A 283 23.13 20.29 38.55
C GLY A 283 22.26 20.60 39.78
N ARG A 284 21.17 19.86 39.99
CA ARG A 284 20.33 19.98 41.20
C ARG A 284 20.92 19.27 42.42
N ARG A 285 21.86 18.32 42.22
CA ARG A 285 22.58 17.62 43.30
C ARG A 285 23.84 18.39 43.76
N GLN A 286 24.31 19.38 43.00
CA GLN A 286 25.43 20.26 43.35
C GLN A 286 24.97 21.69 43.72
N ALA A 287 23.89 21.82 44.49
CA ALA A 287 23.61 23.08 45.20
C ALA A 287 24.37 23.06 46.53
N PRO A 288 25.22 24.07 46.83
CA PRO A 288 26.09 24.06 47.99
C PRO A 288 25.30 24.26 49.27
N THR A 289 25.55 23.40 50.25
CA THR A 289 25.21 23.63 51.66
C THR A 289 25.78 24.96 52.13
N VAL A 290 24.90 25.82 52.61
CA VAL A 290 25.20 27.09 53.28
C VAL A 290 26.22 26.85 54.39
N ALA A 291 27.44 27.34 54.21
CA ALA A 291 28.46 27.40 55.26
C ALA A 291 28.66 28.86 55.67
N VAL A 292 28.47 29.07 56.96
CA VAL A 292 28.49 30.31 57.72
C VAL A 292 29.87 31.00 57.64
N LEU A 293 29.84 32.34 57.56
CA LEU A 293 30.98 33.26 57.69
C LEU A 293 31.82 32.98 58.96
N PRO A 294 33.14 33.29 58.94
CA PRO A 294 33.52 34.53 59.61
C PRO A 294 34.59 35.35 58.86
N GLU A 295 34.90 36.47 59.51
CA GLU A 295 35.30 37.75 58.97
C GLU A 295 36.82 38.03 59.06
N ARG A 296 37.32 38.85 58.12
CA ARG A 296 38.54 39.71 58.13
C ARG A 296 39.94 39.06 58.27
N ARG A 297 40.81 39.39 57.30
CA ARG A 297 41.95 40.32 57.50
C ARG A 297 42.67 40.67 56.19
N SER A 298 43.23 41.88 56.22
CA SER A 298 43.91 42.69 55.21
C SER A 298 45.40 42.35 55.00
N ASN A 299 45.99 43.03 53.99
CA ASN A 299 47.37 43.10 53.48
C ASN A 299 47.69 42.12 52.35
N ASP A 300 47.96 42.56 51.11
CA ASP A 300 48.91 43.55 50.54
C ASP A 300 50.31 42.99 50.28
N GLN A 301 50.77 43.23 49.04
CA GLN A 301 52.10 42.98 48.44
C GLN A 301 52.54 41.50 48.30
N SER A 302 52.97 40.98 47.15
CA SER A 302 53.80 41.57 46.11
C SER A 302 54.06 40.62 44.92
N ARG A 303 54.45 41.22 43.77
CA ARG A 303 55.32 40.69 42.68
C ARG A 303 54.77 39.64 41.68
N GLY A 304 54.62 40.10 40.43
CA GLY A 304 54.52 39.29 39.20
C GLY A 304 55.87 38.70 38.73
N PRO A 305 56.07 38.27 37.45
CA PRO A 305 55.40 38.74 36.22
C PRO A 305 55.00 37.66 35.16
N ASN A 306 54.49 38.16 34.03
CA ASN A 306 54.11 37.55 32.73
C ASN A 306 52.68 36.99 32.63
N GLU A 307 51.67 37.78 32.27
CA GLU A 307 51.39 38.45 30.97
C GLU A 307 51.41 37.51 29.75
N THR A 308 50.22 37.32 29.14
CA THR A 308 49.89 37.70 27.75
C THR A 308 48.37 37.52 27.61
N SER A 309 47.56 38.55 27.88
CA SER A 309 47.14 39.60 26.93
C SER A 309 45.93 39.22 26.07
N TYR A 310 44.72 39.11 26.67
CA TYR A 310 43.44 39.22 25.95
C TYR A 310 42.29 39.86 26.76
N GLY A 311 42.56 40.50 27.92
CA GLY A 311 41.51 41.08 28.78
C GLY A 311 41.15 42.55 28.50
N PHE A 312 42.05 43.33 27.91
CA PHE A 312 41.90 44.78 27.75
C PHE A 312 41.06 45.18 26.53
N MET A 313 41.14 44.43 25.43
CA MET A 313 40.33 44.67 24.23
C MET A 313 38.82 44.49 24.48
N ASN A 314 38.43 43.60 25.41
CA ASN A 314 37.03 43.41 25.77
C ASN A 314 36.47 44.57 26.61
N SER A 315 37.28 45.25 27.42
CA SER A 315 36.80 46.41 28.19
C SER A 315 36.60 47.63 27.29
N LEU A 316 37.44 47.83 26.27
CA LEU A 316 37.27 48.88 25.26
C LEU A 316 36.07 48.66 24.33
N ARG A 317 35.75 47.40 23.99
CA ARG A 317 34.56 47.09 23.18
C ARG A 317 33.26 47.39 23.93
N LYS A 318 33.28 47.22 25.26
CA LYS A 318 32.13 47.49 26.13
C LYS A 318 31.89 48.99 26.31
N ILE A 319 32.95 49.79 26.45
CA ILE A 319 32.85 51.26 26.55
C ILE A 319 32.39 51.90 25.23
N ARG A 320 32.69 51.31 24.08
CA ARG A 320 32.18 51.80 22.78
C ARG A 320 30.70 51.45 22.54
N GLY A 321 30.18 50.38 23.14
CA GLY A 321 28.77 49.97 22.99
C GLY A 321 27.79 50.86 23.78
N ASP A 322 28.20 51.38 24.94
CA ASP A 322 27.36 52.21 25.82
C ASP A 322 27.23 53.69 25.38
N ILE A 323 27.83 54.08 24.24
CA ILE A 323 27.78 55.47 23.74
C ILE A 323 26.78 55.65 22.58
N TYR A 324 26.16 54.57 22.08
CA TYR A 324 25.16 54.63 20.99
C TYR A 324 23.96 53.71 21.26
N ILE A 325 23.23 53.96 22.35
CA ILE A 325 21.80 53.63 22.47
C ILE A 325 21.15 54.77 23.27
N ASP A 326 20.83 55.84 22.55
CA ASP A 326 19.67 56.70 22.74
C ASP A 326 19.09 56.94 21.33
#